data_AF-A0A8J1TDU4-F1
#
_entry.id   AF-A0A8J1TDU4-F1
#
_cell.length_a   1.000
_cell.length_b   1.000
_cell.length_c   1.000
_cell.angle_alpha   90.00
_cell.angle_beta   90.00
_cell.angle_gamma   90.00
#
_symmetry.space_group_name_H-M   'P 1'
#
loop_
_entity.id
_entity.type
_entity.pdbx_description
1 polymer ?
#
loop_
_entity_poly.entity_id
_entity_poly.type
_entity_poly.pdbx_seq_one_letter_code
_entity_poly.pdbx_strand_id
1 'polypeptide(L)'
;ESLNETVLLCGGIIISEPGSKFLKIWINNYVDDQRSKWGYNSGRMADKIASRFPEDIHIKMTSLNRPSPKEINLIFLIFPTHYNWHNNYAIHLFVRKWKEHIPTESEINGSDTTFGEISRTVLYGSKKD
;
A
#
# COMPACT_ATOMS: atom_id res chain seq x y z
N GLU A 1 -2.02 21.40 1.04
CA GLU A 1 -2.10 21.05 -0.40
C GLU A 1 -3.46 20.43 -0.69
N SER A 2 -4.12 20.89 -1.74
CA SER A 2 -5.50 20.51 -2.09
C SER A 2 -5.58 19.06 -2.54
N LEU A 3 -6.32 18.25 -1.78
CA LEU A 3 -6.67 16.86 -2.06
C LEU A 3 -7.66 16.81 -3.23
N ASN A 4 -7.16 16.65 -4.46
CA ASN A 4 -8.01 16.44 -5.64
C ASN A 4 -7.71 15.14 -6.41
N GLU A 5 -7.16 14.14 -5.73
CA GLU A 5 -7.19 12.76 -6.22
C GLU A 5 -7.62 11.81 -5.11
N THR A 6 -8.68 11.04 -5.36
CA THR A 6 -9.24 10.06 -4.43
C THR A 6 -8.23 8.94 -4.17
N VAL A 7 -7.43 9.10 -3.13
CA VAL A 7 -6.69 7.99 -2.53
C VAL A 7 -7.76 7.05 -1.96
N LEU A 8 -7.87 5.86 -2.55
CA LEU A 8 -8.80 4.86 -2.03
C LEU A 8 -8.22 4.27 -0.75
N LEU A 9 -9.03 4.18 0.29
CA LEU A 9 -8.74 3.39 1.47
C LEU A 9 -8.42 1.96 1.05
N CYS A 10 -7.46 1.37 1.76
CA CYS A 10 -7.11 -0.03 1.55
C CYS A 10 -7.44 -0.80 2.83
N GLY A 11 -8.10 -1.95 2.69
CA GLY A 11 -8.24 -2.91 3.78
C GLY A 11 -6.98 -3.71 4.09
N GLY A 12 -5.79 -3.16 3.81
CA GLY A 12 -4.52 -3.86 4.03
C GLY A 12 -4.21 -4.03 5.51
N ILE A 13 -4.25 -2.94 6.27
CA ILE A 13 -4.04 -2.95 7.72
C ILE A 13 -5.13 -2.10 8.36
N ILE A 14 -5.89 -2.71 9.26
CA ILE A 14 -6.96 -2.07 10.02
C ILE A 14 -6.77 -2.44 11.48
N ILE A 15 -6.79 -1.45 12.36
CA ILE A 15 -6.67 -1.63 13.80
C ILE A 15 -7.94 -1.04 14.41
N SER A 16 -8.67 -1.85 15.18
CA SER A 16 -9.91 -1.42 15.81
C SER A 16 -10.17 -2.19 17.11
N GLU A 17 -10.96 -1.60 18.00
CA GLU A 17 -11.59 -2.34 19.08
C GLU A 17 -12.64 -3.35 18.55
N PRO A 18 -12.95 -4.40 19.32
CA PRO A 18 -14.06 -5.30 19.00
C PRO A 18 -15.37 -4.54 18.84
N GLY A 19 -16.10 -4.81 17.76
CA GLY A 19 -17.43 -4.25 17.55
C GLY A 19 -17.48 -2.81 17.02
N SER A 20 -16.35 -2.29 16.50
CA SER A 20 -16.28 -1.01 15.78
C SER A 20 -17.45 -0.83 14.81
N LYS A 21 -18.13 0.32 14.92
CA LYS A 21 -19.27 0.70 14.09
C LYS A 21 -18.89 0.74 12.60
N PHE A 22 -17.74 1.34 12.28
CA PHE A 22 -17.23 1.40 10.91
C PHE A 22 -17.10 0.01 10.29
N LEU A 23 -16.43 -0.92 11.00
CA LEU A 23 -16.21 -2.28 10.49
C LEU A 23 -17.51 -3.07 10.32
N LYS A 24 -18.47 -2.93 11.24
CA LYS A 24 -19.79 -3.58 11.13
C LYS A 24 -20.51 -3.12 9.85
N ILE A 25 -20.56 -1.81 9.62
CA ILE A 25 -21.17 -1.25 8.40
C ILE A 25 -20.44 -1.79 7.17
N TRP A 26 -19.12 -1.76 7.17
CA TRP A 26 -18.33 -2.18 6.03
C TRP A 26 -18.51 -3.67 5.70
N ILE A 27 -18.44 -4.56 6.70
CA ILE A 27 -18.66 -6.01 6.53
C ILE A 27 -20.08 -6.29 6.03
N ASN A 28 -21.11 -5.63 6.58
CA ASN A 28 -22.48 -5.82 6.12
C ASN A 28 -22.65 -5.41 4.64
N ASN A 29 -21.95 -4.37 4.19
CA ASN A 29 -21.97 -4.00 2.77
C ASN A 29 -21.36 -5.07 1.83
N TYR A 30 -20.45 -5.93 2.30
CA TYR A 30 -19.99 -7.08 1.50
C TYR A 30 -21.08 -8.13 1.28
N VAL A 31 -22.01 -8.26 2.24
CA VAL A 31 -23.12 -9.20 2.16
C VAL A 31 -24.21 -8.65 1.25
N ASP A 32 -24.51 -7.35 1.37
CA ASP A 32 -25.67 -6.72 0.72
C ASP A 32 -25.40 -6.24 -0.72
N ASP A 33 -24.17 -5.80 -1.04
CA ASP A 33 -23.78 -5.29 -2.38
C ASP A 33 -22.65 -6.16 -2.93
N GLN A 34 -22.97 -7.42 -3.28
CA GLN A 34 -22.03 -8.37 -3.91
C GLN A 34 -21.72 -7.98 -5.36
N ARG A 35 -21.16 -6.80 -5.58
CA ARG A 35 -20.41 -6.58 -6.82
C ARG A 35 -19.21 -7.51 -6.76
N SER A 36 -19.06 -8.38 -7.75
CA SER A 36 -17.97 -9.34 -7.89
C SER A 36 -16.57 -8.71 -8.06
N LYS A 37 -16.40 -7.42 -7.74
CA LYS A 37 -15.17 -6.66 -7.91
C LYS A 37 -14.56 -6.40 -6.53
N TRP A 38 -13.55 -7.19 -6.18
CA TRP A 38 -12.77 -7.06 -4.94
C TRP A 38 -12.43 -5.59 -4.61
N GLY A 39 -11.86 -4.83 -5.55
CA GLY A 39 -11.45 -3.44 -5.29
C GLY A 39 -12.60 -2.45 -5.05
N TYR A 40 -13.83 -2.79 -5.44
CA TYR A 40 -15.00 -1.99 -5.07
C TYR A 40 -15.32 -2.19 -3.58
N ASN A 41 -15.41 -3.45 -3.13
CA ASN A 41 -15.75 -3.75 -1.74
C ASN A 41 -14.60 -3.41 -0.79
N SER A 42 -13.35 -3.68 -1.16
CA SER A 42 -12.18 -3.55 -0.30
C SER A 42 -11.56 -2.16 -0.21
N GLY A 43 -11.98 -1.24 -1.09
CA GLY A 43 -11.49 0.14 -1.06
C GLY A 43 -12.60 1.16 -1.24
N ARG A 44 -13.26 1.18 -2.40
CA ARG A 44 -14.27 2.22 -2.71
C ARG A 44 -15.42 2.27 -1.70
N MET A 45 -15.86 1.11 -1.20
CA MET A 45 -16.90 1.08 -0.17
C MET A 45 -16.40 1.63 1.17
N ALA A 46 -15.18 1.28 1.57
CA ALA A 46 -14.56 1.85 2.76
C ALA A 46 -14.46 3.37 2.66
N ASP A 47 -14.08 3.93 1.49
CA ASP A 47 -14.04 5.38 1.27
C ASP A 47 -15.41 6.04 1.41
N LYS A 48 -16.45 5.42 0.82
CA LYS A 48 -17.82 5.93 0.92
C LYS A 48 -18.30 5.97 2.37
N ILE A 49 -18.01 4.90 3.13
CA ILE A 49 -18.37 4.82 4.55
C ILE A 49 -17.57 5.86 5.34
N ALA A 50 -16.26 5.98 5.11
CA ALA A 50 -15.40 6.93 5.80
C ALA A 50 -15.79 8.39 5.52
N SER A 51 -16.21 8.69 4.28
CA SER A 51 -16.73 10.01 3.92
C SER A 51 -18.07 10.33 4.61
N ARG A 52 -18.85 9.30 4.93
CA ARG A 52 -20.17 9.44 5.58
C ARG A 52 -20.09 9.45 7.11
N PHE A 53 -19.10 8.78 7.67
CA PHE A 53 -18.85 8.65 9.11
C PHE A 53 -17.38 8.96 9.43
N PRO A 54 -16.91 10.19 9.16
CA PRO A 54 -15.50 10.56 9.36
C PRO A 54 -15.05 10.49 10.83
N GLU A 55 -15.98 10.55 11.78
CA GLU A 55 -15.74 10.42 13.22
C GLU A 55 -15.45 8.96 13.65
N ASP A 56 -15.87 7.98 12.86
CA ASP A 56 -15.74 6.55 13.20
C ASP A 56 -14.43 5.93 12.67
N ILE A 57 -13.57 6.70 12.01
CA ILE A 57 -12.32 6.22 11.41
C ILE A 57 -11.21 7.29 11.41
N HIS A 58 -9.99 6.87 11.74
CA HIS A 58 -8.79 7.66 11.52
C HIS A 58 -7.96 7.06 10.36
N ILE A 59 -7.66 7.88 9.35
CA ILE A 59 -6.95 7.45 8.15
C ILE A 59 -5.50 7.92 8.21
N LYS A 60 -4.55 6.98 8.30
CA LYS A 60 -3.13 7.30 8.12
C LYS A 60 -2.74 7.16 6.65
N MET A 61 -2.54 8.31 6.00
CA MET A 61 -2.25 8.39 4.55
C MET A 61 -0.84 7.90 4.16
N THR A 62 0.07 7.83 5.12
CA THR A 62 1.49 7.52 4.92
C THR A 62 1.92 6.33 5.79
N SER A 63 3.06 5.73 5.47
CA SER A 63 3.79 4.67 6.20
C SER A 63 3.43 3.19 6.05
N LEU A 64 2.23 2.77 5.64
CA LEU A 64 1.90 1.32 5.60
C LEU A 64 1.61 0.75 4.20
N ASN A 65 1.15 1.57 3.26
CA ASN A 65 0.83 1.12 1.91
C ASN A 65 1.24 2.14 0.85
N ARG A 66 2.45 2.69 1.03
CA ARG A 66 3.11 3.53 0.05
C ARG A 66 4.44 2.89 -0.34
N PRO A 67 4.91 3.09 -1.58
CA PRO A 67 4.20 3.67 -2.73
C PRO A 67 2.94 2.88 -3.12
N SER A 68 1.92 3.58 -3.63
CA SER A 68 0.65 2.99 -4.07
C SER A 68 0.80 2.32 -5.45
N PRO A 69 -0.21 1.56 -5.96
CA PRO A 69 -0.13 0.98 -7.30
C PRO A 69 0.12 2.00 -8.43
N LYS A 70 -0.31 3.26 -8.26
CA LYS A 70 -0.06 4.35 -9.23
C LYS A 70 1.40 4.84 -9.19
N GLU A 71 2.05 4.66 -8.05
CA GLU A 71 3.42 5.10 -7.78
C GLU A 71 4.40 3.92 -7.80
N ILE A 72 3.98 2.77 -8.34
CA ILE A 72 4.78 1.54 -8.40
C ILE A 72 6.13 1.75 -9.10
N ASN A 73 6.17 2.72 -10.01
CA ASN A 73 7.36 3.18 -10.70
C ASN A 73 8.43 3.71 -9.73
N LEU A 74 8.05 4.26 -8.57
CA LEU A 74 9.00 4.68 -7.53
C LEU A 74 9.75 3.49 -6.90
N ILE A 75 9.20 2.28 -7.00
CA ILE A 75 9.82 1.06 -6.51
C ILE A 75 10.67 0.43 -7.62
N PHE A 76 10.07 0.19 -8.80
CA PHE A 76 10.64 -0.69 -9.84
C PHE A 76 11.36 0.00 -11.00
N LEU A 77 11.30 1.33 -11.14
CA LEU A 77 11.91 1.96 -12.31
C LEU A 77 13.42 1.72 -12.38
N ILE A 78 13.87 1.54 -13.61
CA ILE A 78 15.26 1.41 -14.09
C ILE A 78 16.04 2.73 -13.91
N PHE A 79 15.35 3.83 -13.58
CA PHE A 79 15.97 5.11 -13.25
C PHE A 79 16.16 5.23 -11.74
N PRO A 80 17.25 5.84 -11.26
CA PRO A 80 17.50 6.03 -9.83
C PRO A 80 16.44 6.97 -9.23
N THR A 81 15.35 6.37 -8.76
CA THR A 81 14.38 7.02 -7.89
C THR A 81 14.71 6.60 -6.47
N HIS A 82 15.09 7.56 -5.63
CA HIS A 82 15.30 7.38 -4.19
C HIS A 82 14.02 7.75 -3.44
N TYR A 83 12.99 6.91 -3.54
CA TYR A 83 11.84 7.07 -2.68
C TYR A 83 12.27 6.79 -1.25
N ASN A 84 12.21 7.80 -0.37
CA ASN A 84 12.55 7.64 1.03
C ASN A 84 11.53 6.70 1.71
N TRP A 85 11.90 5.44 1.79
CA TRP A 85 11.07 4.36 2.29
C TRP A 85 11.33 4.03 3.77
N HIS A 86 12.34 4.65 4.40
CA HIS A 86 12.72 4.38 5.79
C HIS A 86 11.62 4.70 6.81
N ASN A 87 10.68 5.57 6.45
CA ASN A 87 9.53 5.90 7.28
C ASN A 87 8.32 4.98 7.02
N ASN A 88 8.47 3.98 6.16
CA ASN A 88 7.43 3.01 5.87
C ASN A 88 7.62 1.77 6.75
N TYR A 89 6.57 1.41 7.48
CA TYR A 89 6.48 0.16 8.21
C TYR A 89 6.28 -1.05 7.28
N ALA A 90 5.66 -0.84 6.12
CA ALA A 90 5.44 -1.87 5.11
C ALA A 90 5.37 -1.29 3.70
N ILE A 91 5.77 -2.10 2.71
CA ILE A 91 5.77 -1.77 1.29
C ILE A 91 5.21 -2.97 0.52
N HIS A 92 4.20 -2.72 -0.31
CA HIS A 92 3.66 -3.74 -1.19
C HIS A 92 4.42 -3.75 -2.52
N LEU A 93 5.15 -4.83 -2.79
CA LEU A 93 6.01 -4.93 -3.97
C LEU A 93 5.25 -5.28 -5.25
N PHE A 94 3.96 -5.62 -5.22
CA PHE A 94 3.18 -5.94 -6.44
C PHE A 94 3.85 -6.94 -7.41
N VAL A 95 4.78 -7.79 -6.94
CA VAL A 95 5.60 -8.70 -7.77
C VAL A 95 4.77 -9.60 -8.70
N ARG A 96 3.53 -9.92 -8.30
CA ARG A 96 2.60 -10.70 -9.13
C ARG A 96 2.19 -10.00 -10.43
N LYS A 97 2.22 -8.66 -10.46
CA LYS A 97 1.98 -7.86 -11.67
C LYS A 97 3.23 -7.67 -12.53
N TRP A 98 4.41 -7.96 -11.98
CA TRP A 98 5.72 -7.70 -12.60
C TRP A 98 6.59 -8.96 -12.60
N LYS A 99 5.99 -10.14 -12.80
CA LYS A 99 6.71 -11.42 -12.75
C LYS A 99 7.88 -11.50 -13.73
N GLU A 100 7.78 -10.76 -14.84
CA GLU A 100 8.80 -10.69 -15.89
C GLU A 100 10.01 -9.83 -15.49
N HIS A 101 9.91 -9.07 -14.40
CA HIS A 101 10.91 -8.11 -13.94
C HIS A 101 11.39 -8.42 -12.51
N ILE A 102 11.36 -9.70 -12.10
CA ILE A 102 11.95 -10.10 -10.82
C ILE A 102 13.47 -10.17 -11.02
N PRO A 103 14.25 -9.27 -10.40
CA PRO A 103 15.69 -9.24 -10.62
C PRO A 103 16.37 -10.42 -9.93
N THR A 104 17.44 -10.89 -10.55
CA THR A 104 18.41 -11.81 -9.96
C THR A 104 19.18 -11.15 -8.82
N GLU A 105 19.84 -11.96 -8.00
CA GLU A 105 20.70 -11.45 -6.92
C GLU A 105 21.83 -10.53 -7.44
N SER A 106 22.41 -10.87 -8.61
CA SER A 106 23.43 -10.03 -9.25
C SER A 106 22.88 -8.67 -9.67
N GLU A 107 21.66 -8.63 -10.21
CA GLU A 107 20.98 -7.39 -10.57
C GLU A 107 20.62 -6.57 -9.33
N ILE A 108 20.18 -7.22 -8.24
CA ILE A 108 19.91 -6.55 -6.95
C ILE A 108 21.19 -5.92 -6.39
N ASN A 109 22.34 -6.59 -6.47
CA ASN A 109 23.61 -6.06 -5.97
C ASN A 109 24.10 -4.84 -6.74
N GLY A 110 23.90 -4.81 -8.06
CA GLY A 110 24.32 -3.70 -8.92
C GLY A 110 23.29 -2.58 -9.10
N SER A 111 22.05 -2.76 -8.64
CA SER A 111 20.95 -1.84 -8.93
C SER A 111 20.93 -0.62 -8.00
N ASP A 112 21.06 0.58 -8.57
CA ASP A 112 20.84 1.85 -7.88
C ASP A 112 19.36 2.28 -7.97
N THR A 113 18.47 1.48 -7.39
CA THR A 113 17.02 1.72 -7.36
C THR A 113 16.47 1.53 -5.94
N THR A 114 15.30 2.10 -5.65
CA THR A 114 14.59 1.86 -4.37
C THR A 114 14.35 0.36 -4.14
N PHE A 115 13.96 -0.41 -5.17
CA PHE A 115 13.81 -1.86 -5.03
C PHE A 115 15.13 -2.55 -4.69
N GLY A 116 16.23 -2.19 -5.37
CA GLY A 116 17.55 -2.73 -5.10
C GLY A 116 18.00 -2.44 -3.67
N GLU A 117 17.82 -1.21 -3.21
CA GLU A 117 18.15 -0.77 -1.85
C GLU A 117 17.35 -1.53 -0.78
N ILE A 118 16.02 -1.63 -0.94
CA ILE A 118 15.15 -2.41 -0.05
C ILE A 118 15.59 -3.88 -0.04
N SER A 119 15.83 -4.46 -1.22
CA SER A 119 16.19 -5.87 -1.36
C SER A 119 17.53 -6.17 -0.69
N ARG A 120 18.55 -5.33 -0.89
CA ARG A 120 19.84 -5.45 -0.21
C ARG A 120 19.70 -5.29 1.30
N THR A 121 18.87 -4.37 1.76
CA THR A 121 18.62 -4.18 3.20
C THR A 121 17.98 -5.42 3.83
N VAL A 122 17.07 -6.09 3.12
CA VAL A 122 16.44 -7.34 3.60
C VAL A 122 17.40 -8.53 3.54
N LEU A 123 18.16 -8.67 2.45
CA LEU A 123 19.04 -9.84 2.22
C LEU A 123 20.34 -9.77 3.03
N TYR A 124 20.93 -8.59 3.16
CA TYR A 124 22.26 -8.41 3.75
C TYR A 124 22.24 -7.57 5.03
N GLY A 125 21.08 -7.04 5.41
CA GLY A 125 20.95 -6.07 6.49
C GLY A 125 21.34 -4.65 6.04
N SER A 126 20.88 -3.65 6.79
CA SER A 126 21.47 -2.32 6.71
C SER A 126 22.86 -2.40 7.33
N LYS A 127 23.94 -2.18 6.56
CA LYS A 127 25.20 -1.80 7.19
C LYS A 127 24.90 -0.53 7.98
N LYS A 128 25.06 -0.60 9.30
CA LYS A 128 25.29 0.59 10.10
C LYS A 128 26.63 1.13 9.62
N ASP A 129 26.58 2.15 8.78
CA ASP A 129 27.68 3.12 8.71
C ASP A 129 27.54 4.08 9.91
#